data_AF-A0A847NZQ2-F1
#
_entry.id   AF-A0A847NZQ2-F1
#
_cell.length_a   1.000
_cell.length_b   1.000
_cell.length_c   1.000
_cell.angle_alpha   90.00
_cell.angle_beta   90.00
_cell.angle_gamma   90.00
#
_symmetry.space_group_name_H-M   'P 1'
#
loop_
_entity.id
_entity.type
_entity.pdbx_description
1 polymer ?
#
loop_
_entity_poly.entity_id
_entity_poly.type
_entity_poly.pdbx_seq_one_letter_code
_entity_poly.pdbx_strand_id
1 'polypeptide(L)'
;MKRLIVCCDGTWNTPDQTDDGICTPTNVVKIFNAVDDLSNDNGIGQIKYYHPGVGSDEGLIKKITGGITGKGIDKIIMSAYSWLCRNYQPGDDIFFFGFSRGAFTVRSVSGLINKCSLLDLQPYGLILLMVRKENRSGFQESMKMSVAGKKKPASLMEHFYG
;
A
#
# COMPACT_ATOMS: atom_id res chain seq x y z
N MET A 1 4.16 14.25 14.26
CA MET A 1 3.12 13.24 14.54
C MET A 1 1.92 13.54 13.67
N LYS A 2 1.57 12.58 12.82
CA LYS A 2 0.40 12.58 11.95
C LYS A 2 -0.22 11.18 11.92
N ARG A 3 -1.45 11.07 11.39
CA ARG A 3 -2.16 9.80 11.20
C ARG A 3 -2.08 9.37 9.74
N LEU A 4 -1.70 8.13 9.50
CA LEU A 4 -1.67 7.50 8.18
C LEU A 4 -2.84 6.51 8.10
N ILE A 5 -3.82 6.81 7.24
CA ILE A 5 -5.03 6.00 7.08
C ILE A 5 -4.92 5.19 5.79
N VAL A 6 -4.88 3.86 5.91
CA VAL A 6 -4.76 2.94 4.77
C VAL A 6 -6.08 2.20 4.59
N CYS A 7 -6.77 2.50 3.50
CA CYS A 7 -8.04 1.91 3.10
C CYS A 7 -7.86 1.00 1.88
N CYS A 8 -8.12 -0.30 2.02
CA CYS A 8 -8.07 -1.24 0.89
C CYS A 8 -9.41 -1.94 0.72
N ASP A 9 -10.05 -1.75 -0.44
CA ASP A 9 -11.35 -2.33 -0.70
C ASP A 9 -11.29 -3.80 -1.15
N GLY A 10 -12.40 -4.50 -0.95
CA GLY A 10 -12.70 -5.79 -1.53
C GLY A 10 -12.99 -5.68 -3.01
N THR A 11 -12.96 -6.82 -3.66
CA THR A 11 -13.05 -6.93 -5.12
C THR A 11 -14.43 -6.85 -5.68
N TRP A 12 -14.53 -6.46 -6.95
CA TRP A 12 -15.78 -6.10 -7.64
C TRP A 12 -16.41 -4.80 -7.14
N ASN A 13 -15.72 -4.08 -6.26
CA ASN A 13 -16.17 -2.81 -5.77
C ASN A 13 -15.46 -1.69 -6.51
N THR A 14 -16.24 -0.87 -7.20
CA THR A 14 -15.82 0.45 -7.66
C THR A 14 -16.37 1.49 -6.68
N PRO A 15 -15.72 2.66 -6.54
CA PRO A 15 -16.28 3.78 -5.77
C PRO A 15 -17.70 4.16 -6.23
N ASP A 16 -17.98 3.96 -7.52
CA ASP A 16 -19.25 4.25 -8.20
C ASP A 16 -20.13 3.02 -8.37
N GLN A 17 -19.95 1.98 -7.54
CA GLN A 17 -20.75 0.77 -7.62
C GLN A 17 -22.24 1.10 -7.46
N THR A 18 -23.07 0.56 -8.36
CA THR A 18 -24.53 0.68 -8.30
C THR A 18 -25.18 -0.70 -8.22
N ASP A 19 -26.26 -0.81 -7.45
CA ASP A 19 -27.15 -1.96 -7.37
C ASP A 19 -28.56 -1.45 -7.70
N ASP A 20 -29.20 -2.00 -8.74
CA ASP A 20 -30.47 -1.50 -9.29
C ASP A 20 -30.51 0.03 -9.54
N GLY A 21 -29.39 0.59 -10.00
CA GLY A 21 -29.24 2.03 -10.28
C GLY A 21 -29.01 2.90 -9.04
N ILE A 22 -28.92 2.31 -7.85
CA ILE A 22 -28.63 3.00 -6.59
C ILE A 22 -27.15 2.86 -6.27
N CYS A 23 -26.44 3.95 -5.99
CA CYS A 23 -25.05 3.89 -5.56
C CYS A 23 -24.91 3.12 -4.23
N THR A 24 -24.16 2.03 -4.25
CA THR A 24 -23.85 1.16 -3.10
C THR A 24 -22.34 1.16 -2.80
N PRO A 25 -21.76 2.30 -2.38
CA PRO A 25 -20.35 2.35 -2.03
C PRO A 25 -20.08 1.50 -0.78
N THR A 26 -18.89 0.90 -0.74
CA THR A 26 -18.47 0.08 0.39
C THR A 26 -18.24 0.92 1.63
N ASN A 27 -18.24 0.29 2.80
CA ASN A 27 -17.88 1.00 4.04
C ASN A 27 -16.42 1.49 4.00
N VAL A 28 -15.53 0.84 3.25
CA VAL A 28 -14.13 1.26 3.15
C VAL A 28 -14.01 2.60 2.43
N VAL A 29 -14.69 2.78 1.29
CA VAL A 29 -14.68 4.06 0.57
C VAL A 29 -15.46 5.14 1.33
N LYS A 30 -16.56 4.78 2.02
CA LYS A 30 -17.27 5.71 2.92
C LYS A 30 -16.36 6.24 4.02
N ILE A 31 -15.60 5.36 4.68
CA ILE A 31 -14.62 5.75 5.70
C ILE A 31 -13.54 6.65 5.08
N PHE A 32 -12.96 6.25 3.94
CA PHE A 32 -11.94 7.05 3.26
C PHE A 32 -12.41 8.48 2.92
N ASN A 33 -13.65 8.61 2.46
CA ASN A 33 -14.25 9.91 2.14
C ASN A 33 -14.59 10.72 3.41
N ALA A 34 -14.89 10.06 4.52
CA ALA A 34 -15.19 10.72 5.80
C ALA A 34 -13.94 11.18 6.57
N VAL A 35 -12.75 10.72 6.22
CA VAL A 35 -11.50 11.19 6.84
C VAL A 35 -11.14 12.57 6.31
N ASP A 36 -11.12 13.54 7.23
CA ASP A 36 -10.69 14.93 6.99
C ASP A 36 -9.15 15.07 7.11
N ASP A 37 -8.57 16.15 6.60
CA ASP A 37 -7.13 16.41 6.61
C ASP A 37 -6.60 16.69 8.03
N LEU A 38 -7.47 17.14 8.95
CA LEU A 38 -7.17 17.35 10.36
C LEU A 38 -8.14 16.54 11.23
N SER A 39 -7.64 15.99 12.33
CA SER A 39 -8.49 15.23 13.24
C SER A 39 -9.37 16.14 14.11
N ASN A 40 -10.62 15.74 14.33
CA ASN A 40 -11.61 16.54 15.08
C ASN A 40 -11.29 16.68 16.57
N ASP A 41 -10.56 15.73 17.13
CA ASP A 41 -10.22 15.68 18.54
C ASP A 41 -9.08 16.65 18.89
N ASN A 42 -7.99 16.59 18.10
CA ASN A 42 -6.69 17.16 18.48
C ASN A 42 -6.07 18.01 17.36
N GLY A 43 -6.71 18.13 16.20
CA GLY A 43 -6.15 18.80 15.02
C GLY A 43 -4.92 18.11 14.44
N ILE A 44 -4.75 16.80 14.68
CA ILE A 44 -3.60 16.04 14.18
C ILE A 44 -3.77 15.88 12.66
N GLY A 45 -2.71 16.19 11.90
CA GLY A 45 -2.70 16.02 10.45
C GLY A 45 -2.93 14.56 10.05
N GLN A 46 -3.74 14.35 9.02
CA GLN A 46 -4.14 13.04 8.54
C GLN A 46 -3.84 12.93 7.04
N ILE A 47 -3.23 11.83 6.62
CA ILE A 47 -3.05 11.51 5.21
C ILE A 47 -3.62 10.14 4.93
N LYS A 48 -4.25 10.00 3.76
CA LYS A 48 -5.04 8.82 3.43
C LYS A 48 -4.59 8.18 2.12
N TYR A 49 -4.58 6.85 2.11
CA TYR A 49 -4.31 6.00 0.96
C TYR A 49 -5.53 5.13 0.70
N TYR A 50 -6.00 5.12 -0.55
CA TYR A 50 -7.08 4.23 -0.99
C TYR A 50 -6.60 3.32 -2.11
N HIS A 51 -6.92 2.04 -2.00
CA HIS A 51 -6.77 1.11 -3.11
C HIS A 51 -8.14 0.49 -3.48
N PRO A 52 -8.63 0.70 -4.71
CA PRO A 52 -9.85 0.04 -5.18
C PRO A 52 -9.60 -1.47 -5.30
N GLY A 53 -10.57 -2.32 -5.01
CA GLY A 53 -10.35 -3.77 -4.98
C GLY A 53 -9.81 -4.35 -6.30
N VAL A 54 -9.18 -5.52 -6.21
CA VAL A 54 -8.72 -6.28 -7.39
C VAL A 54 -9.88 -6.63 -8.32
N GLY A 55 -9.81 -6.23 -9.59
CA GLY A 55 -10.79 -6.60 -10.61
C GLY A 55 -11.72 -5.48 -11.08
N SER A 56 -11.37 -4.21 -10.88
CA SER A 56 -12.00 -3.10 -11.62
C SER A 56 -11.65 -3.09 -13.13
N ASP A 57 -10.75 -3.97 -13.58
CA ASP A 57 -10.46 -4.22 -15.00
C ASP A 57 -11.26 -5.44 -15.49
N GLU A 58 -12.03 -5.27 -16.58
CA GLU A 58 -12.94 -6.25 -17.21
C GLU A 58 -12.30 -7.64 -17.48
N GLY A 59 -10.98 -7.70 -17.68
CA GLY A 59 -10.25 -8.94 -17.96
C GLY A 59 -9.96 -9.83 -16.74
N LEU A 60 -9.94 -9.28 -15.52
CA LEU A 60 -9.62 -10.04 -14.30
C LEU A 60 -10.86 -10.69 -13.66
N ILE A 61 -12.00 -10.05 -13.89
CA ILE A 61 -13.36 -10.46 -13.53
C ILE A 61 -13.65 -11.92 -13.92
N LYS A 62 -13.42 -12.27 -15.20
CA LYS A 62 -13.60 -13.63 -15.73
C LYS A 62 -12.66 -14.67 -15.10
N LYS A 63 -11.52 -14.24 -14.57
CA LYS A 63 -10.47 -15.12 -14.03
C LYS A 63 -10.71 -15.50 -12.58
N ILE A 64 -11.53 -14.72 -11.87
CA ILE A 64 -11.84 -14.91 -10.45
C ILE A 64 -13.07 -15.80 -10.27
N THR A 65 -14.08 -15.67 -11.13
CA THR A 65 -15.30 -16.51 -11.08
C THR A 65 -15.01 -17.99 -11.40
N GLY A 66 -13.90 -18.29 -12.09
CA GLY A 66 -13.48 -19.65 -12.44
C GLY A 66 -12.58 -20.37 -11.42
N GLY A 67 -12.29 -19.75 -10.27
CA GLY A 67 -11.36 -20.30 -9.29
C GLY A 67 -9.89 -20.09 -9.69
N ILE A 68 -9.07 -19.78 -8.69
CA ILE A 68 -7.63 -19.54 -8.77
C ILE A 68 -7.26 -18.21 -9.46
N THR A 69 -6.79 -17.24 -8.68
CA THR A 69 -5.43 -16.69 -8.84
C THR A 69 -5.19 -15.52 -7.88
N GLY A 70 -4.36 -15.72 -6.85
CA GLY A 70 -3.75 -14.64 -6.05
C GLY A 70 -2.75 -13.76 -6.84
N LYS A 71 -2.84 -13.73 -8.18
CA LYS A 71 -1.98 -12.91 -9.04
C LYS A 71 -2.46 -11.47 -8.95
N GLY A 72 -1.64 -10.59 -8.38
CA GLY A 72 -1.90 -9.15 -8.29
C GLY A 72 -2.09 -8.63 -6.87
N ILE A 73 -2.47 -9.46 -5.91
CA ILE A 73 -2.62 -9.02 -4.51
C ILE A 73 -1.27 -8.63 -3.89
N ASP A 74 -0.19 -9.28 -4.33
CA ASP A 74 1.18 -8.95 -3.95
C ASP A 74 1.56 -7.52 -4.35
N LYS A 75 1.16 -7.08 -5.55
CA LYS A 75 1.39 -5.71 -6.02
C LYS A 75 0.66 -4.68 -5.16
N ILE A 76 -0.55 -5.01 -4.72
CA ILE A 76 -1.38 -4.14 -3.88
C ILE A 76 -0.76 -4.01 -2.49
N ILE A 77 -0.37 -5.13 -1.88
CA ILE A 77 0.34 -5.15 -0.59
C ILE A 77 1.60 -4.30 -0.67
N MET A 78 2.41 -4.47 -1.72
CA MET A 78 3.64 -3.69 -1.91
C MET A 78 3.37 -2.20 -2.17
N SER A 79 2.28 -1.86 -2.85
CA SER A 79 1.88 -0.47 -3.09
C SER A 79 1.55 0.24 -1.77
N ALA A 80 0.70 -0.36 -0.93
CA ALA A 80 0.32 0.17 0.37
C ALA A 80 1.52 0.26 1.32
N TYR A 81 2.35 -0.80 1.39
CA TYR A 81 3.57 -0.81 2.18
C TYR A 81 4.56 0.29 1.72
N SER A 82 4.75 0.44 0.42
CA SER A 82 5.64 1.48 -0.12
C SER A 82 5.10 2.89 0.14
N TRP A 83 3.78 3.09 0.14
CA TRP A 83 3.20 4.37 0.52
C TRP A 83 3.47 4.68 2.00
N LEU A 84 3.34 3.69 2.90
CA LEU A 84 3.69 3.86 4.31
C LEU A 84 5.17 4.22 4.48
N CYS A 85 6.09 3.48 3.85
CA CYS A 85 7.53 3.74 3.94
C CYS A 85 7.95 5.14 3.45
N ARG A 86 7.19 5.74 2.52
CA ARG A 86 7.47 7.10 2.01
C ARG A 86 6.95 8.21 2.93
N ASN A 87 5.91 7.94 3.70
CA ASN A 87 5.18 8.98 4.43
C ASN A 87 5.34 8.89 5.95
N TYR A 88 5.60 7.71 6.48
CA TYR A 88 5.74 7.49 7.91
C TYR A 88 6.97 8.19 8.47
N GLN A 89 6.80 8.87 9.59
CA GLN A 89 7.88 9.37 10.44
C GLN A 89 7.76 8.75 11.83
N PRO A 90 8.87 8.61 12.58
CA PRO A 90 8.82 8.12 13.95
C PRO A 90 7.80 8.89 14.80
N GLY A 91 6.89 8.16 15.44
CA GLY A 91 5.82 8.73 16.26
C GLY A 91 4.53 9.03 15.51
N ASP A 92 4.39 8.64 14.24
CA ASP A 92 3.11 8.69 13.53
C ASP A 92 2.24 7.46 13.85
N ASP A 93 0.92 7.62 13.76
CA ASP A 93 -0.05 6.53 13.95
C ASP A 93 -0.47 5.94 12.59
N ILE A 94 -0.72 4.63 12.55
CA ILE A 94 -1.19 3.93 11.34
C ILE A 94 -2.54 3.26 11.61
N PHE A 95 -3.53 3.57 10.78
CA PHE A 95 -4.88 3.02 10.83
C PHE A 95 -5.15 2.20 9.57
N PHE A 96 -5.67 0.98 9.74
CA PHE A 96 -5.98 0.08 8.65
C PHE A 96 -7.48 -0.18 8.57
N PHE A 97 -8.04 0.01 7.37
CA PHE A 97 -9.41 -0.35 7.04
C PHE A 97 -9.40 -1.24 5.80
N GLY A 98 -10.03 -2.42 5.90
CA GLY A 98 -10.10 -3.32 4.76
C GLY A 98 -11.33 -4.20 4.78
N PHE A 99 -11.84 -4.51 3.58
CA PHE A 99 -13.00 -5.38 3.39
C PHE A 99 -12.66 -6.56 2.46
N SER A 100 -13.13 -7.77 2.78
CA SER A 100 -12.90 -8.99 1.98
C SER A 100 -11.40 -9.18 1.62
N ARG A 101 -11.03 -9.20 0.34
CA ARG A 101 -9.62 -9.26 -0.10
C ARG A 101 -8.80 -8.05 0.36
N GLY A 102 -9.42 -6.87 0.50
CA GLY A 102 -8.79 -5.70 1.10
C GLY A 102 -8.44 -5.89 2.58
N ALA A 103 -9.24 -6.65 3.33
CA ALA A 103 -8.91 -7.02 4.71
C ALA A 103 -7.68 -7.94 4.77
N PHE A 104 -7.56 -8.88 3.83
CA PHE A 104 -6.35 -9.68 3.69
C PHE A 104 -5.12 -8.79 3.40
N THR A 105 -5.25 -7.84 2.47
CA THR A 105 -4.18 -6.89 2.12
C THR A 105 -3.66 -6.13 3.34
N VAL A 106 -4.53 -5.43 4.08
CA VAL A 106 -4.07 -4.61 5.22
C VAL A 106 -3.49 -5.45 6.35
N ARG A 107 -3.99 -6.68 6.56
CA ARG A 107 -3.39 -7.64 7.49
C ARG A 107 -2.00 -8.09 7.04
N SER A 108 -1.81 -8.36 5.75
CA SER A 108 -0.49 -8.70 5.20
C SER A 108 0.50 -7.54 5.31
N VAL A 109 0.06 -6.29 5.08
CA VAL A 109 0.88 -5.09 5.26
C VAL A 109 1.29 -4.94 6.72
N SER A 110 0.35 -5.05 7.66
CA SER A 110 0.66 -5.03 9.09
C SER A 110 1.65 -6.14 9.48
N GLY A 111 1.49 -7.34 8.93
CA GLY A 111 2.44 -8.45 9.11
C GLY A 111 3.84 -8.15 8.57
N LEU A 112 3.94 -7.49 7.40
CA LEU A 112 5.22 -7.04 6.83
C LEU A 112 5.90 -6.01 7.72
N ILE A 113 5.15 -5.02 8.21
CA ILE A 113 5.68 -4.00 9.15
C ILE A 113 6.19 -4.68 10.43
N ASN A 114 5.44 -5.61 11.00
CA ASN A 114 5.85 -6.31 12.22
C ASN A 114 7.09 -7.21 12.00
N LYS A 115 7.32 -7.70 10.79
CA LYS A 115 8.46 -8.58 10.46
C LYS A 115 9.69 -7.84 9.96
N CYS A 116 9.52 -6.74 9.25
CA CYS A 116 10.59 -6.05 8.53
C CYS A 116 10.75 -4.57 8.91
N SER A 117 9.93 -4.06 9.84
CA SER A 117 9.77 -2.63 10.12
C SER A 117 9.33 -1.83 8.90
N LEU A 118 9.15 -0.52 9.03
CA LEU A 118 9.02 0.37 7.87
C LEU A 118 10.41 0.77 7.40
N LEU A 119 10.62 0.70 6.08
CA LEU A 119 11.86 1.16 5.48
C LEU A 119 11.91 2.68 5.55
N ASP A 120 12.97 3.24 6.12
CA ASP A 120 13.26 4.67 5.95
C ASP A 120 13.74 4.89 4.52
N LEU A 121 12.93 5.55 3.71
CA LEU A 121 13.22 5.81 2.31
C LEU A 121 13.79 7.21 2.06
N GLN A 122 13.88 8.06 3.09
CA GLN A 122 14.42 9.41 2.96
C GLN A 122 15.90 9.42 2.51
N PRO A 123 16.80 8.57 3.03
CA PRO A 123 18.18 8.49 2.53
C PRO A 123 18.33 7.74 1.19
N TYR A 124 17.24 7.24 0.61
CA TYR A 124 17.24 6.42 -0.62
C TYR A 124 16.48 7.09 -1.79
N GLY A 125 16.25 8.42 -1.71
CA GLY A 125 15.42 9.19 -2.64
C GLY A 125 15.70 8.95 -4.14
N LEU A 126 16.93 8.64 -4.54
CA LEU A 126 17.27 8.28 -5.93
C LEU A 126 17.04 6.80 -6.28
N ILE A 127 17.28 5.87 -5.35
CA ILE A 127 17.14 4.42 -5.60
C ILE A 127 15.65 4.06 -5.81
N LEU A 128 14.73 4.74 -5.12
CA LEU A 128 13.30 4.49 -5.32
C LEU A 128 12.71 5.09 -6.59
N LEU A 129 13.30 6.17 -7.12
CA LEU A 129 12.95 6.67 -8.46
C LEU A 129 13.31 5.62 -9.52
N MET A 130 14.38 4.84 -9.30
CA MET A 130 14.80 3.75 -10.19
C MET A 130 13.98 2.45 -10.01
N VAL A 131 13.32 2.24 -8.87
CA VAL A 131 12.35 1.13 -8.69
C VAL A 131 11.04 1.41 -9.46
N ARG A 132 10.86 2.61 -10.02
CA ARG A 132 9.68 2.97 -10.84
C ARG A 132 9.81 2.53 -12.30
N LYS A 133 9.86 1.21 -12.50
CA LYS A 133 9.25 0.39 -13.58
C LYS A 133 10.01 -0.94 -13.62
N GLU A 134 9.30 -2.04 -13.37
CA GLU A 134 9.68 -3.38 -13.85
C GLU A 134 10.89 -4.12 -13.25
N ASN A 135 11.22 -4.02 -11.95
CA ASN A 135 12.15 -5.02 -11.38
C ASN A 135 11.86 -5.46 -9.93
N ARG A 136 11.20 -6.63 -9.81
CA ARG A 136 10.86 -7.31 -8.54
C ARG A 136 12.11 -7.68 -7.72
N SER A 137 13.23 -7.92 -8.40
CA SER A 137 14.53 -8.27 -7.81
C SER A 137 15.11 -7.13 -6.97
N GLY A 138 15.12 -5.89 -7.48
CA GLY A 138 15.68 -4.73 -6.77
C GLY A 138 14.93 -4.38 -5.49
N PHE A 139 13.61 -4.57 -5.47
CA PHE A 139 12.81 -4.42 -4.25
C PHE A 139 13.13 -5.51 -3.22
N GLN A 140 13.22 -6.77 -3.65
CA GLN A 140 13.61 -7.89 -2.78
C GLN A 140 15.02 -7.72 -2.20
N GLU A 141 15.96 -7.23 -2.99
CA GLU A 141 17.34 -6.98 -2.56
C GLU A 141 17.39 -5.83 -1.54
N SER A 142 16.66 -4.74 -1.79
CA SER A 142 16.54 -3.62 -0.85
C SER A 142 15.93 -4.04 0.49
N MET A 143 14.89 -4.90 0.44
CA MET A 143 14.30 -5.52 1.63
C MET A 143 15.32 -6.38 2.39
N LYS A 144 16.08 -7.24 1.70
CA LYS A 144 17.14 -8.05 2.34
C LYS A 144 18.21 -7.18 2.99
N MET A 145 18.65 -6.11 2.34
CA MET A 145 19.67 -5.19 2.85
C MET A 145 19.20 -4.46 4.10
N SER A 146 17.95 -3.98 4.11
CA SER A 146 17.38 -3.30 5.27
C SER A 146 17.14 -4.24 6.44
N VAL A 147 16.57 -5.43 6.19
CA VAL A 147 16.37 -6.46 7.23
C VAL A 147 17.69 -6.94 7.82
N ALA A 148 18.78 -6.97 7.03
CA ALA A 148 20.09 -7.40 7.49
C ALA A 148 20.90 -6.32 8.23
N GLY A 149 20.44 -5.07 8.31
CA GLY A 149 21.18 -3.96 8.94
C GLY A 149 22.55 -3.67 8.31
N LYS A 150 22.80 -4.12 7.07
CA LYS A 150 24.12 -4.03 6.42
C LYS A 150 24.30 -2.67 5.75
N LYS A 151 25.47 -2.02 5.97
CA LYS A 151 25.90 -0.84 5.18
C LYS A 151 26.08 -1.22 3.71
N LYS A 152 25.77 -0.27 2.81
CA LYS A 152 25.78 -0.48 1.34
C LYS A 152 27.16 -0.93 0.83
N PRO A 153 27.25 -1.90 -0.08
CA PRO A 153 28.46 -2.13 -0.86
C PRO A 153 28.63 -1.02 -1.90
N ALA A 154 29.85 -0.48 -2.03
CA ALA A 154 30.18 0.64 -2.93
C ALA A 154 29.85 0.36 -4.41
N SER A 155 29.90 -0.91 -4.82
CA SER A 155 29.56 -1.36 -6.18
C SER A 155 28.12 -1.07 -6.61
N LEU A 156 27.20 -0.95 -5.65
CA LEU A 156 25.80 -0.61 -5.90
C LEU A 156 25.56 0.90 -5.98
N MET A 157 26.60 1.72 -5.88
CA MET A 157 26.54 3.17 -6.16
C MET A 157 27.15 3.48 -7.53
N GLU A 158 28.26 2.82 -7.89
CA GLU A 158 28.93 3.03 -9.19
C GLU A 158 28.04 2.64 -10.39
N HIS A 159 27.18 1.64 -10.24
CA HIS A 159 26.26 1.21 -11.31
C HIS A 159 25.11 2.20 -11.58
N PHE A 160 24.92 3.21 -10.73
CA PHE A 160 23.76 4.12 -10.80
C PHE A 160 24.13 5.60 -10.95
N TYR A 161 25.40 5.96 -10.71
CA TYR A 161 25.93 7.32 -10.89
C TYR A 161 26.92 7.44 -12.06
N GLY A 162 27.15 6.36 -12.82
CA GLY A 162 27.93 6.34 -14.06
C GLY A 162 27.05 6.49 -15.29
#